data_AF-A0A8H7SP93-F1
#
_entry.id   AF-A0A8H7SP93-F1
#
_cell.length_a   1.000
_cell.length_b   1.000
_cell.length_c   1.000
_cell.angle_alpha   90.00
_cell.angle_beta   90.00
_cell.angle_gamma   90.00
#
_symmetry.space_group_name_H-M   'P 1'
#
loop_
_entity.id
_entity.type
_entity.pdbx_description
1 polymer ?
#
loop_
_entity_poly.entity_id
_entity_poly.type
_entity_poly.pdbx_seq_one_letter_code
_entity_poly.pdbx_strand_id
1 'polypeptide(L)'
;NEDKMWKLSTRTIVERKMEELALSCAFEHLPNLPLALEKLIASLVESSDAVSLKKRLSQELECNACEWLRDAIVDYLKLFESGHLPVLDLLEADMLRRVWVFFWIQCEKPSNASAVNQKSERMIAGERKIMGKCIDLLFTHQRMEYDCSECGVSDNQTKEFYDGSLKIVKVLRDMMYSLYESASRNIRELTLVGFKQKFTMVLCDAPAGYVTRIVRANSLQLSEEPDDVSNMLLPILKATYQGRLLMGHTNMLVRKAPKRVELNLSDSDIILSCYNVGSGKKKRRRDCEI
;
A
#
# COMPACT_ATOMS: atom_id res chain seq x y z
N ASN A 1 6.92 -7.03 -26.21
CA ASN A 1 7.30 -8.29 -26.87
C ASN A 1 6.03 -9.07 -27.14
N GLU A 2 5.46 -8.90 -28.33
CA GLU A 2 4.14 -9.44 -28.70
C GLU A 2 4.14 -10.96 -28.92
N ASP A 3 5.33 -11.54 -29.09
CA ASP A 3 5.50 -12.97 -29.27
C ASP A 3 5.23 -13.77 -27.99
N LYS A 4 5.21 -13.08 -26.83
CA LYS A 4 4.90 -13.67 -25.51
C LYS A 4 3.45 -13.46 -25.07
N MET A 5 2.65 -12.72 -25.84
CA MET A 5 1.26 -12.41 -25.50
C MET A 5 0.32 -13.54 -25.88
N TRP A 6 -0.74 -13.73 -25.11
CA TRP A 6 -1.73 -14.77 -25.35
C TRP A 6 -2.59 -14.45 -26.58
N LYS A 7 -2.52 -15.34 -27.57
CA LYS A 7 -3.27 -15.25 -28.83
C LYS A 7 -4.37 -16.30 -28.85
N LEU A 8 -5.61 -15.87 -29.10
CA LEU A 8 -6.73 -16.78 -29.36
C LEU A 8 -6.65 -17.34 -30.80
N SER A 9 -7.40 -18.40 -31.07
CA SER A 9 -7.55 -18.97 -32.42
C SER A 9 -8.07 -17.96 -33.45
N THR A 10 -8.78 -16.93 -32.99
CA THR A 10 -9.26 -15.78 -33.78
C THR A 10 -8.16 -14.77 -34.15
N ARG A 11 -6.90 -15.02 -33.75
CA ARG A 11 -5.77 -14.07 -33.79
C ARG A 11 -5.94 -12.84 -32.90
N THR A 12 -6.92 -12.84 -32.01
CA THR A 12 -7.10 -11.78 -31.02
C THR A 12 -6.00 -11.88 -29.96
N ILE A 13 -5.28 -10.79 -29.72
CA ILE A 13 -4.33 -10.65 -28.62
C ILE A 13 -5.11 -10.27 -27.36
N VAL A 14 -5.15 -11.15 -26.37
CA VAL A 14 -5.99 -11.02 -25.17
C VAL A 14 -5.60 -9.78 -24.37
N GLU A 15 -4.30 -9.57 -24.16
CA GLU A 15 -3.75 -8.48 -23.36
C GLU A 15 -4.11 -7.11 -23.94
N ARG A 16 -4.06 -6.96 -25.28
CA ARG A 16 -4.48 -5.71 -25.94
C ARG A 16 -5.96 -5.42 -25.71
N LYS A 17 -6.81 -6.45 -25.78
CA LYS A 17 -8.25 -6.28 -25.52
C LYS A 17 -8.53 -5.96 -24.06
N MET A 18 -7.78 -6.54 -23.13
CA MET A 18 -7.87 -6.22 -21.70
C MET A 18 -7.40 -4.78 -21.42
N GLU A 19 -6.33 -4.34 -22.07
CA GLU A 19 -5.82 -2.97 -21.99
C GLU A 19 -6.84 -1.97 -22.55
N GLU A 20 -7.36 -2.19 -23.76
CA GLU A 20 -8.41 -1.37 -24.37
C GLU A 20 -9.64 -1.24 -23.45
N LEU A 21 -10.09 -2.36 -22.87
CA LEU A 21 -11.21 -2.35 -21.92
C LEU A 21 -10.89 -1.53 -20.67
N ALA A 22 -9.72 -1.76 -20.04
CA ALA A 22 -9.33 -1.06 -18.83
C ALA A 22 -9.17 0.45 -19.05
N LEU A 23 -8.69 0.87 -20.22
CA LEU A 23 -8.58 2.27 -20.61
C LEU A 23 -9.95 2.91 -20.92
N SER A 24 -10.91 2.12 -21.42
CA SER A 24 -12.29 2.59 -21.66
C SER A 24 -13.10 2.77 -20.38
N CYS A 25 -12.71 2.11 -19.28
CA CYS A 25 -13.39 2.26 -18.00
C CYS A 25 -13.05 3.59 -17.34
N ALA A 26 -14.07 4.23 -16.76
CA ALA A 26 -13.89 5.44 -15.95
C ALA A 26 -12.83 5.19 -14.86
N PHE A 27 -11.97 6.19 -14.66
CA PHE A 27 -11.02 6.19 -13.56
C PHE A 27 -11.59 7.07 -12.45
N GLU A 28 -11.56 6.57 -11.22
CA GLU A 28 -11.93 7.40 -10.09
C GLU A 28 -10.93 8.54 -9.96
N HIS A 29 -11.43 9.77 -10.00
CA HIS A 29 -10.61 10.93 -9.70
C HIS A 29 -10.16 10.86 -8.24
N LEU A 30 -8.97 11.41 -7.96
CA LEU A 30 -8.53 11.63 -6.59
C LEU A 30 -9.65 12.33 -5.80
N PRO A 31 -9.92 11.90 -4.55
CA PRO A 31 -11.01 12.46 -3.78
C PRO A 31 -10.77 13.96 -3.56
N ASN A 32 -11.86 14.72 -3.56
CA ASN A 32 -11.83 16.12 -3.16
C ASN A 32 -11.41 16.23 -1.69
N LEU A 33 -10.65 17.27 -1.37
CA LEU A 33 -10.27 17.51 0.01
C LEU A 33 -11.47 18.10 0.78
N PRO A 34 -11.47 17.98 2.13
CA PRO A 34 -12.39 18.75 2.94
C PRO A 34 -12.26 20.25 2.63
N LEU A 35 -13.39 20.95 2.47
CA LEU A 35 -13.41 22.36 2.06
C LEU A 35 -12.55 23.27 2.94
N ALA A 36 -12.50 23.00 4.25
CA ALA A 36 -11.66 23.74 5.20
C ALA A 36 -10.16 23.58 4.88
N LEU A 37 -9.73 22.37 4.53
CA LEU A 37 -8.35 22.09 4.15
C LEU A 37 -8.00 22.71 2.80
N GLU A 38 -8.91 22.68 1.83
CA GLU A 38 -8.74 23.32 0.52
C GLU A 38 -8.55 24.83 0.64
N LYS A 39 -9.39 25.49 1.45
CA LYS A 39 -9.27 26.92 1.76
C LYS A 39 -7.95 27.25 2.45
N LEU A 40 -7.52 26.42 3.40
CA LEU A 40 -6.24 26.59 4.08
C LEU A 40 -5.07 26.44 3.09
N ILE A 41 -5.05 25.40 2.25
CA ILE A 41 -3.99 25.24 1.25
C ILE A 41 -3.93 26.44 0.31
N ALA A 42 -5.08 26.90 -0.20
CA ALA A 42 -5.14 28.07 -1.07
C ALA A 42 -4.56 29.32 -0.41
N SER A 43 -4.86 29.54 0.88
CA SER A 43 -4.28 30.68 1.61
C SER A 43 -2.79 30.51 1.91
N LEU A 44 -2.29 29.30 2.12
CA LEU A 44 -0.87 29.08 2.39
C LEU A 44 0.00 29.26 1.14
N VAL A 45 -0.51 28.95 -0.05
CA VAL A 45 0.18 29.14 -1.34
C VAL A 45 0.52 30.62 -1.59
N GLU A 46 -0.26 31.55 -1.05
CA GLU A 46 0.01 32.99 -1.16
C GLU A 46 1.20 33.47 -0.28
N SER A 47 1.82 32.58 0.49
CA SER A 47 2.98 32.93 1.32
C SER A 47 4.26 32.92 0.49
N SER A 48 4.92 34.08 0.44
CA SER A 48 6.18 34.28 -0.29
C SER A 48 7.41 33.72 0.40
N ASP A 49 7.36 33.54 1.73
CA ASP A 49 8.52 33.23 2.56
C ASP A 49 8.12 32.42 3.81
N ALA A 50 9.11 31.77 4.42
CA ALA A 50 8.91 30.90 5.57
C ALA A 50 8.34 31.62 6.80
N VAL A 51 8.64 32.91 6.99
CA VAL A 51 8.16 33.69 8.15
C VAL A 51 6.68 33.99 8.00
N SER A 52 6.26 34.45 6.82
CA SER A 52 4.87 34.67 6.45
C SER A 52 4.05 33.37 6.56
N LEU A 53 4.63 32.25 6.11
CA LEU A 53 4.00 30.93 6.22
C LEU A 53 3.76 30.53 7.69
N LYS A 54 4.79 30.62 8.55
CA LYS A 54 4.66 30.33 10.00
C LYS A 54 3.61 31.20 10.68
N LYS A 55 3.57 32.49 10.33
CA LYS A 55 2.58 33.44 10.88
C LYS A 55 1.15 33.02 10.54
N ARG A 56 0.88 32.58 9.30
CA ARG A 56 -0.44 32.07 8.90
C ARG A 56 -0.78 30.77 9.63
N LEU A 57 0.19 29.89 9.79
CA LEU A 57 0.04 28.60 10.51
C LEU A 57 -0.17 28.73 12.03
N SER A 58 0.13 29.89 12.62
CA SER A 58 -0.07 30.15 14.05
C SER A 58 -1.53 30.45 14.42
N GLN A 59 -2.42 30.59 13.41
CA GLN A 59 -3.84 30.80 13.64
C GLN A 59 -4.52 29.52 14.14
N GLU A 60 -5.58 29.69 14.92
CA GLU A 60 -6.40 28.57 15.38
C GLU A 60 -7.08 27.89 14.19
N LEU A 61 -7.08 26.56 14.18
CA LEU A 61 -7.60 25.76 13.09
C LEU A 61 -8.78 24.93 13.59
N GLU A 62 -9.87 24.94 12.82
CA GLU A 62 -11.14 24.35 13.24
C GLU A 62 -11.21 22.82 13.02
N CYS A 63 -10.24 22.23 12.31
CA CYS A 63 -10.38 20.88 11.77
C CYS A 63 -9.12 20.02 11.92
N ASN A 64 -9.27 18.75 12.31
CA ASN A 64 -8.14 17.81 12.47
C ASN A 64 -7.27 17.67 11.20
N ALA A 65 -7.86 17.83 10.01
CA ALA A 65 -7.12 17.79 8.75
C ALA A 65 -6.20 19.01 8.59
N CYS A 66 -6.71 20.16 9.03
CA CYS A 66 -6.03 21.44 9.04
C CYS A 66 -4.88 21.40 10.04
N GLU A 67 -5.13 20.87 11.25
CA GLU A 67 -4.11 20.66 12.28
C GLU A 67 -3.00 19.73 11.80
N TRP A 68 -3.34 18.59 11.19
CA TRP A 68 -2.34 17.69 10.62
C TRP A 68 -1.47 18.38 9.56
N LEU A 69 -2.07 19.18 8.67
CA LEU A 69 -1.33 19.93 7.66
C LEU A 69 -0.37 20.92 8.31
N ARG A 70 -0.85 21.69 9.29
CA ARG A 70 -0.05 22.65 10.04
C ARG A 70 1.12 21.98 10.71
N ASP A 71 0.87 20.92 11.46
CA ASP A 71 1.89 20.22 12.23
C ASP A 71 2.96 19.64 11.29
N ALA A 72 2.54 19.05 10.15
CA ALA A 72 3.47 18.55 9.13
C ALA A 72 4.35 19.65 8.52
N ILE A 73 3.80 20.83 8.20
CA ILE A 73 4.59 21.95 7.67
C ILE A 73 5.52 22.52 8.74
N VAL A 74 5.03 22.72 9.96
CA VAL A 74 5.82 23.26 11.07
C VAL A 74 6.98 22.33 11.39
N ASP A 75 6.75 21.03 11.46
CA ASP A 75 7.80 20.05 11.74
C ASP A 75 8.80 19.95 10.59
N TYR A 76 8.34 20.07 9.34
CA TYR A 76 9.24 20.18 8.19
C TYR A 76 10.12 21.44 8.25
N LEU A 77 9.56 22.59 8.64
CA LEU A 77 10.34 23.82 8.83
C LEU A 77 11.35 23.70 9.98
N LYS A 78 11.04 22.97 11.05
CA LYS A 78 12.00 22.67 12.12
C LYS A 78 13.19 21.84 11.63
N LEU A 79 13.02 21.01 10.58
CA LEU A 79 14.14 20.29 9.99
C LEU A 79 15.16 21.23 9.35
N PHE A 80 14.72 22.34 8.75
CA PHE A 80 15.63 23.39 8.28
C PHE A 80 16.34 24.08 9.44
N GLU A 81 15.60 24.47 10.48
CA GLU A 81 16.15 25.15 11.65
C GLU A 81 17.19 24.30 12.41
N SER A 82 17.01 22.98 12.41
CA SER A 82 17.92 22.01 13.04
C SER A 82 19.07 21.58 12.13
N GLY A 83 19.18 22.12 10.91
CA GLY A 83 20.24 21.77 9.95
C GLY A 83 20.14 20.34 9.43
N HIS A 84 18.94 19.76 9.43
CA HIS A 84 18.66 18.44 8.86
C HIS A 84 18.26 18.49 7.38
N LEU A 85 18.04 19.69 6.83
CA LEU A 85 17.80 19.96 5.41
C LEU A 85 18.76 21.07 4.91
N PRO A 86 19.14 21.11 3.62
CA PRO A 86 18.78 20.16 2.55
C PRO A 86 19.45 18.78 2.68
N VAL A 87 18.83 17.76 2.07
CA VAL A 87 19.18 16.33 2.15
C VAL A 87 20.42 16.01 1.29
N LEU A 88 21.52 16.75 1.44
CA LEU A 88 22.68 16.61 0.55
C LEU A 88 23.44 15.29 0.77
N ASP A 89 23.41 14.70 1.97
CA ASP A 89 24.19 13.49 2.33
C ASP A 89 23.46 12.50 3.27
N LEU A 90 22.12 12.56 3.36
CA LEU A 90 21.38 11.71 4.30
C LEU A 90 21.15 10.29 3.73
N LEU A 91 21.29 9.29 4.59
CA LEU A 91 21.00 7.90 4.26
C LEU A 91 19.49 7.72 4.01
N GLU A 92 19.13 6.67 3.28
CA GLU A 92 17.72 6.30 3.02
C GLU A 92 16.88 6.18 4.30
N ALA A 93 17.51 5.69 5.37
CA ALA A 93 16.91 5.58 6.69
C ALA A 93 16.58 6.95 7.32
N ASP A 94 17.35 8.00 7.02
CA ASP A 94 17.08 9.35 7.53
C ASP A 94 15.91 9.99 6.80
N MET A 95 15.81 9.79 5.48
CA MET A 95 14.62 10.19 4.71
C MET A 95 13.37 9.54 5.28
N LEU A 96 13.41 8.22 5.53
CA LEU A 96 12.30 7.48 6.13
C LEU A 96 11.94 8.01 7.52
N ARG A 97 12.92 8.18 8.41
CA ARG A 97 12.67 8.54 9.82
C ARG A 97 12.36 10.01 10.06
N ARG A 98 12.90 10.91 9.24
CA ARG A 98 12.80 12.35 9.45
C ARG A 98 11.76 12.99 8.55
N VAL A 99 11.59 12.52 7.32
CA VAL A 99 10.68 13.15 6.35
C VAL A 99 9.38 12.33 6.22
N TRP A 100 9.48 11.01 6.00
CA TRP A 100 8.28 10.18 5.79
C TRP A 100 7.41 10.00 7.04
N VAL A 101 7.97 10.11 8.24
CA VAL A 101 7.23 9.99 9.51
C VAL A 101 6.12 11.04 9.66
N PHE A 102 6.29 12.24 9.09
CA PHE A 102 5.23 13.27 9.13
C PHE A 102 4.01 12.88 8.29
N PHE A 103 4.24 12.11 7.23
CA PHE A 103 3.20 11.67 6.32
C PHE A 103 2.48 10.44 6.87
N TRP A 104 3.21 9.50 7.52
CA TRP A 104 2.64 8.26 8.05
C TRP A 104 3.34 7.67 9.28
N ILE A 105 2.52 7.12 10.19
CA ILE A 105 2.97 6.37 11.37
C ILE A 105 2.94 4.87 11.05
N GLN A 106 4.02 4.33 10.47
CA GLN A 106 4.31 2.88 10.53
C GLN A 106 5.78 2.60 10.14
N CYS A 107 6.25 1.38 10.45
CA CYS A 107 7.65 0.96 10.38
C CYS A 107 7.79 -0.24 9.43
N GLU A 108 9.00 -0.47 8.91
CA GLU A 108 9.35 -1.52 7.93
C GLU A 108 8.76 -2.89 8.31
N LYS A 109 7.94 -3.46 7.42
CA LYS A 109 7.32 -4.77 7.62
C LYS A 109 7.22 -5.56 6.31
N PRO A 110 7.36 -6.89 6.36
CA PRO A 110 7.03 -7.74 5.22
C PRO A 110 5.52 -7.69 4.95
N SER A 111 5.15 -7.55 3.68
CA SER A 111 3.75 -7.69 3.24
C SER A 111 3.31 -9.16 3.37
N ASN A 112 2.29 -9.39 4.18
CA ASN A 112 1.60 -10.68 4.30
C ASN A 112 0.87 -11.02 3.00
N ALA A 113 0.25 -10.04 2.32
CA ALA A 113 -0.43 -10.27 1.05
C ALA A 113 0.54 -10.84 0.01
N SER A 114 1.74 -10.26 -0.08
CA SER A 114 2.79 -10.78 -0.97
C SER A 114 3.35 -12.13 -0.50
N ALA A 115 3.42 -12.38 0.81
CA ALA A 115 3.84 -13.68 1.34
C ALA A 115 2.86 -14.81 0.97
N VAL A 116 1.55 -14.55 1.04
CA VAL A 116 0.50 -15.51 0.69
C VAL A 116 0.56 -15.85 -0.79
N ASN A 117 0.66 -14.84 -1.67
CA ASN A 117 0.72 -15.07 -3.11
C ASN A 117 1.99 -15.83 -3.54
N GLN A 118 3.13 -15.64 -2.86
CA GLN A 118 4.33 -16.42 -3.15
C GLN A 118 4.22 -17.89 -2.71
N LYS A 119 3.37 -18.20 -1.73
CA LYS A 119 3.14 -19.58 -1.26
C LYS A 119 2.16 -20.35 -2.12
N SER A 120 1.13 -19.69 -2.66
CA SER A 120 0.16 -20.35 -3.56
C SER A 120 0.82 -20.95 -4.81
N GLU A 121 1.96 -20.39 -5.23
CA GLU A 121 2.76 -20.89 -6.35
C GLU A 121 3.62 -22.14 -6.03
N ARG A 122 3.68 -22.63 -4.78
CA ARG A 122 4.50 -23.81 -4.39
C ARG A 122 3.77 -24.78 -3.44
N MET A 123 2.93 -25.66 -3.99
CA MET A 123 2.44 -26.85 -3.25
C MET A 123 3.38 -28.06 -3.41
N ILE A 124 4.66 -27.97 -2.99
CA ILE A 124 5.54 -29.14 -2.92
C ILE A 124 6.29 -29.18 -1.59
N ALA A 125 6.01 -30.23 -0.83
CA ALA A 125 6.43 -30.58 0.53
C ALA A 125 7.76 -30.00 1.06
N GLY A 126 7.69 -29.40 2.25
CA GLY A 126 8.84 -29.09 3.12
C GLY A 126 9.20 -27.60 3.20
N GLU A 127 8.30 -26.75 3.68
CA GLU A 127 8.46 -25.29 3.53
C GLU A 127 9.24 -24.60 4.66
N ARG A 128 10.29 -23.87 4.28
CA ARG A 128 10.76 -22.70 5.06
C ARG A 128 9.68 -21.62 4.98
N LYS A 129 9.42 -20.92 6.09
CA LYS A 129 8.53 -19.74 6.10
C LYS A 129 9.02 -18.70 5.09
N ILE A 130 8.37 -18.59 3.94
CA ILE A 130 8.67 -17.56 2.95
C ILE A 130 8.20 -16.22 3.51
N MET A 131 9.12 -15.26 3.55
CA MET A 131 8.84 -13.88 3.90
C MET A 131 8.34 -13.16 2.65
N GLY A 132 7.24 -12.43 2.76
CA GLY A 132 6.76 -11.60 1.66
C GLY A 132 7.74 -10.47 1.34
N LYS A 133 7.45 -9.70 0.28
CA LYS A 133 8.26 -8.53 -0.06
C LYS A 133 8.25 -7.55 1.13
N CYS A 134 9.43 -7.24 1.66
CA CYS A 134 9.61 -6.20 2.67
C CYS A 134 9.52 -4.84 2.01
N ILE A 135 8.62 -3.99 2.46
CA ILE A 135 8.49 -2.60 2.02
C ILE A 135 8.77 -1.69 3.21
N ASP A 136 9.28 -0.49 2.93
CA ASP A 136 9.75 0.43 3.97
C ASP A 136 8.60 0.91 4.86
N LEU A 137 7.47 1.25 4.24
CA LEU A 137 6.25 1.58 4.95
C LEU A 137 5.11 0.70 4.43
N LEU A 138 4.38 0.11 5.35
CA LEU A 138 3.22 -0.72 5.05
C LEU A 138 2.09 -0.26 5.94
N PHE A 139 0.96 0.16 5.37
CA PHE A 139 -0.21 0.53 6.15
C PHE A 139 -1.12 -0.67 6.38
N THR A 140 -1.36 -0.96 7.66
CA THR A 140 -2.23 -2.05 8.08
C THR A 140 -3.36 -1.59 8.99
N HIS A 141 -4.54 -2.16 8.78
CA HIS A 141 -5.68 -1.99 9.68
C HIS A 141 -6.46 -3.30 9.80
N GLN A 142 -6.81 -3.72 11.02
CA GLN A 142 -7.52 -4.99 11.26
C GLN A 142 -6.86 -6.21 10.59
N ARG A 143 -5.52 -6.23 10.55
CA ARG A 143 -4.69 -7.28 9.90
C ARG A 143 -4.74 -7.33 8.38
N MET A 144 -5.40 -6.38 7.72
CA MET A 144 -5.38 -6.21 6.27
C MET A 144 -4.43 -5.07 5.88
N GLU A 145 -3.90 -5.15 4.67
CA GLU A 145 -2.99 -4.16 4.06
C GLU A 145 -3.77 -3.25 3.10
N TYR A 146 -3.53 -1.93 3.16
CA TYR A 146 -4.27 -0.95 2.34
C TYR A 146 -3.38 0.06 1.61
N ASP A 147 -2.10 0.19 1.99
CA ASP A 147 -1.15 1.10 1.34
C ASP A 147 0.27 0.60 1.62
N CYS A 148 1.22 1.01 0.78
CA CYS A 148 2.65 0.81 0.99
C CYS A 148 3.49 1.93 0.39
N SER A 149 4.66 2.19 0.95
CA SER A 149 5.62 3.14 0.40
C SER A 149 7.04 2.62 0.40
N GLU A 150 7.71 2.87 -0.71
CA GLU A 150 9.12 2.55 -0.93
C GLU A 150 9.91 3.86 -1.08
N CYS A 151 10.79 4.10 -0.13
CA CYS A 151 11.79 5.15 -0.18
C CYS A 151 13.03 4.65 -0.94
N GLY A 152 13.93 5.56 -1.22
CA GLY A 152 15.18 5.26 -1.90
C GLY A 152 15.82 6.53 -2.40
N VAL A 153 17.13 6.59 -2.21
CA VAL A 153 17.93 7.81 -2.38
C VAL A 153 18.61 7.85 -3.75
N SER A 154 18.67 6.73 -4.47
CA SER A 154 19.48 6.62 -5.68
C SER A 154 18.73 6.95 -6.97
N ASP A 155 19.25 7.92 -7.74
CA ASP A 155 18.91 8.18 -9.15
C ASP A 155 19.58 7.20 -10.13
N ASN A 156 20.19 6.12 -9.62
CA ASN A 156 20.74 5.07 -10.47
C ASN A 156 19.58 4.33 -11.19
N GLN A 157 19.38 4.73 -12.44
CA GLN A 157 18.36 4.22 -13.37
C GLN A 157 18.27 2.69 -13.36
N THR A 158 19.38 1.97 -13.15
CA THR A 158 19.41 0.51 -13.08
C THR A 158 18.62 -0.07 -11.91
N LYS A 159 18.68 0.53 -10.70
CA LYS A 159 17.91 0.02 -9.54
C LYS A 159 16.42 0.32 -9.68
N GLU A 160 16.07 1.45 -10.31
CA GLU A 160 14.68 1.81 -10.60
C GLU A 160 14.03 0.95 -11.70
N PHE A 161 14.77 0.65 -12.76
CA PHE A 161 14.29 -0.15 -13.89
C PHE A 161 14.10 -1.62 -13.52
N TYR A 162 14.99 -2.19 -12.71
CA TYR A 162 14.98 -3.63 -12.44
C TYR A 162 14.23 -4.01 -11.15
N ASP A 163 14.23 -3.17 -10.11
CA ASP A 163 13.74 -3.58 -8.77
C ASP A 163 12.69 -2.64 -8.16
N GLY A 164 12.95 -1.32 -8.11
CA GLY A 164 12.13 -0.38 -7.34
C GLY A 164 10.73 -0.12 -7.91
N SER A 165 10.60 0.04 -9.23
CA SER A 165 9.33 0.42 -9.85
C SER A 165 8.28 -0.70 -9.93
N LEU A 166 8.75 -1.96 -9.96
CA LEU A 166 7.89 -3.14 -10.03
C LEU A 166 7.54 -3.68 -8.65
N LYS A 167 8.34 -3.42 -7.62
CA LYS A 167 8.10 -3.94 -6.27
C LYS A 167 6.79 -3.43 -5.70
N ILE A 168 6.58 -2.10 -5.70
CA ILE A 168 5.34 -1.49 -5.21
C ILE A 168 4.13 -1.97 -6.04
N VAL A 169 4.25 -2.04 -7.36
CA VAL A 169 3.18 -2.51 -8.25
C VAL A 169 2.80 -3.96 -7.95
N LYS A 170 3.79 -4.83 -7.76
CA LYS A 170 3.53 -6.24 -7.40
C LYS A 170 2.83 -6.34 -6.06
N VAL A 171 3.27 -5.57 -5.06
CA VAL A 171 2.64 -5.63 -3.74
C VAL A 171 1.24 -5.04 -3.75
N LEU A 172 1.00 -3.90 -4.42
CA LEU A 172 -0.35 -3.35 -4.59
C LEU A 172 -1.28 -4.36 -5.28
N ARG A 173 -0.78 -5.10 -6.27
CA ARG A 173 -1.56 -6.18 -6.90
C ARG A 173 -1.85 -7.33 -5.92
N ASP A 174 -0.85 -7.78 -5.16
CA ASP A 174 -1.00 -8.85 -4.16
C ASP A 174 -2.01 -8.43 -3.06
N MET A 175 -1.94 -7.17 -2.60
CA MET A 175 -2.89 -6.56 -1.66
C MET A 175 -4.30 -6.51 -2.25
N MET A 176 -4.44 -6.07 -3.51
CA MET A 176 -5.73 -6.02 -4.19
C MET A 176 -6.41 -7.39 -4.20
N TYR A 177 -5.64 -8.44 -4.49
CA TYR A 177 -6.12 -9.81 -4.46
C TYR A 177 -6.53 -10.24 -3.03
N SER A 178 -5.73 -9.90 -2.02
CA SER A 178 -6.09 -10.19 -0.62
C SER A 178 -7.39 -9.47 -0.18
N LEU A 179 -7.60 -8.23 -0.63
CA LEU A 179 -8.84 -7.51 -0.36
C LEU A 179 -10.02 -8.07 -1.15
N TYR A 180 -9.80 -8.56 -2.37
CA TYR A 180 -10.82 -9.25 -3.16
C TYR A 180 -11.39 -10.46 -2.42
N GLU A 181 -10.56 -11.28 -1.77
CA GLU A 181 -11.04 -12.42 -0.96
C GLU A 181 -11.95 -11.98 0.19
N SER A 182 -11.70 -10.78 0.74
CA SER A 182 -12.51 -10.23 1.83
C SER A 182 -13.76 -9.47 1.36
N ALA A 183 -13.71 -8.87 0.17
CA ALA A 183 -14.70 -7.91 -0.32
C ALA A 183 -14.94 -8.02 -1.84
N SER A 184 -15.16 -9.24 -2.33
CA SER A 184 -15.23 -9.55 -3.77
C SER A 184 -16.23 -8.72 -4.57
N ARG A 185 -17.35 -8.33 -3.95
CA ARG A 185 -18.40 -7.50 -4.58
C ARG A 185 -17.96 -6.06 -4.84
N ASN A 186 -17.04 -5.54 -4.04
CA ASN A 186 -16.61 -4.14 -4.10
C ASN A 186 -15.31 -3.97 -4.90
N ILE A 187 -14.76 -5.01 -5.52
CA ILE A 187 -13.44 -4.98 -6.18
C ILE A 187 -13.28 -3.85 -7.20
N ARG A 188 -14.36 -3.45 -7.88
CA ARG A 188 -14.35 -2.37 -8.87
C ARG A 188 -14.34 -0.97 -8.25
N GLU A 189 -14.68 -0.87 -6.97
CA GLU A 189 -14.68 0.35 -6.16
C GLU A 189 -13.43 0.43 -5.26
N LEU A 190 -12.58 -0.61 -5.26
CA LEU A 190 -11.34 -0.60 -4.48
C LEU A 190 -10.26 0.16 -5.25
N THR A 191 -9.73 1.19 -4.60
CA THR A 191 -8.54 1.91 -5.06
C THR A 191 -7.48 1.81 -3.97
N LEU A 192 -6.32 1.26 -4.34
CA LEU A 192 -5.14 1.19 -3.51
C LEU A 192 -4.18 2.30 -3.89
N VAL A 193 -3.49 2.82 -2.88
CA VAL A 193 -2.49 3.86 -3.03
C VAL A 193 -1.15 3.26 -2.61
N GLY A 194 -0.10 3.69 -3.27
CA GLY A 194 1.27 3.49 -2.84
C GLY A 194 2.10 4.73 -3.16
N PHE A 195 3.16 4.96 -2.40
CA PHE A 195 4.08 6.06 -2.69
C PHE A 195 5.47 5.53 -2.97
N LYS A 196 6.15 6.18 -3.90
CA LYS A 196 7.54 5.89 -4.23
C LYS A 196 8.40 7.10 -3.89
N GLN A 197 9.71 6.88 -3.91
CA GLN A 197 10.79 7.84 -4.14
C GLN A 197 10.32 9.11 -4.88
N LYS A 198 10.84 10.26 -4.43
CA LYS A 198 10.46 11.59 -4.94
C LYS A 198 8.93 11.78 -4.95
N PHE A 199 8.30 11.36 -3.85
CA PHE A 199 6.87 11.49 -3.55
C PHE A 199 5.94 11.15 -4.72
N THR A 200 6.31 10.14 -5.49
CA THR A 200 5.52 9.71 -6.65
C THR A 200 4.37 8.84 -6.16
N MET A 201 3.13 9.35 -6.25
CA MET A 201 1.94 8.56 -5.94
C MET A 201 1.69 7.53 -7.06
N VAL A 202 1.39 6.30 -6.65
CA VAL A 202 0.98 5.18 -7.49
C VAL A 202 -0.41 4.75 -7.06
N LEU A 203 -1.35 4.74 -7.99
CA LEU A 203 -2.71 4.27 -7.79
C LEU A 203 -2.88 2.90 -8.46
N CYS A 204 -3.60 2.02 -7.80
CA CYS A 204 -3.88 0.67 -8.26
C CYS A 204 -5.39 0.39 -8.10
N ASP A 205 -6.09 0.20 -9.20
CA ASP A 205 -7.53 -0.08 -9.22
C ASP A 205 -7.86 -1.30 -10.11
N ALA A 206 -9.08 -1.82 -9.99
CA ALA A 206 -9.54 -2.98 -10.74
C ALA A 206 -10.86 -2.69 -11.49
N PRO A 207 -10.86 -1.79 -12.49
CA PRO A 207 -12.09 -1.26 -13.09
C PRO A 207 -12.98 -2.34 -13.74
N ALA A 208 -12.37 -3.37 -14.32
CA ALA A 208 -13.09 -4.51 -14.91
C ALA A 208 -13.28 -5.68 -13.93
N GLY A 209 -12.75 -5.57 -12.70
CA GLY A 209 -12.76 -6.61 -11.67
C GLY A 209 -11.70 -7.70 -11.82
N TYR A 210 -11.17 -7.92 -13.02
CA TYR A 210 -10.11 -8.91 -13.29
C TYR A 210 -8.82 -8.29 -13.84
N VAL A 211 -8.90 -7.08 -14.43
CA VAL A 211 -7.73 -6.30 -14.87
C VAL A 211 -7.38 -5.32 -13.77
N THR A 212 -6.13 -5.34 -13.32
CA THR A 212 -5.55 -4.33 -12.45
C THR A 212 -4.90 -3.24 -13.31
N ARG A 213 -5.27 -1.98 -13.09
CA ARG A 213 -4.67 -0.82 -13.75
C ARG A 213 -3.78 -0.09 -12.74
N ILE A 214 -2.63 0.37 -13.22
CA ILE A 214 -1.66 1.13 -12.44
C ILE A 214 -1.54 2.52 -13.05
N VAL A 215 -1.79 3.54 -12.25
CA VAL A 215 -1.62 4.95 -12.63
C VAL A 215 -0.53 5.55 -11.76
N ARG A 216 0.36 6.34 -12.37
CA ARG A 216 1.46 7.01 -11.65
C ARG A 216 1.28 8.51 -11.82
N ALA A 217 1.30 9.23 -10.71
CA ALA A 217 1.36 10.69 -10.73
C ALA A 217 2.76 11.16 -11.15
N ASN A 218 2.89 12.45 -11.43
CA ASN A 218 4.19 13.07 -11.62
C ASN A 218 4.98 13.04 -10.31
N SER A 219 6.30 12.90 -10.43
CA SER A 219 7.19 12.96 -9.28
C SER A 219 7.25 14.37 -8.71
N LEU A 220 7.23 14.48 -7.38
CA LEU A 220 7.31 15.74 -6.64
C LEU A 220 8.62 15.77 -5.86
N GLN A 221 9.38 16.86 -5.99
CA GLN A 221 10.61 17.05 -5.24
C GLN A 221 10.33 17.76 -3.92
N LEU A 222 11.17 17.48 -2.93
CA LEU A 222 11.17 18.23 -1.68
C LEU A 222 11.77 19.61 -1.88
N SER A 223 11.42 20.51 -0.97
CA SER A 223 12.04 21.83 -0.89
C SER A 223 13.48 21.68 -0.41
N GLU A 224 14.42 22.32 -1.11
CA GLU A 224 15.80 22.47 -0.63
C GLU A 224 15.99 23.75 0.18
N GLU A 225 15.07 24.70 0.05
CA GLU A 225 15.08 25.98 0.74
C GLU A 225 13.80 26.18 1.57
N PRO A 226 13.86 26.88 2.72
CA PRO A 226 12.68 27.13 3.57
C PRO A 226 11.59 27.96 2.88
N ASP A 227 11.96 28.87 1.98
CA ASP A 227 11.02 29.78 1.33
C ASP A 227 10.19 29.08 0.23
N ASP A 228 10.71 27.99 -0.33
CA ASP A 228 10.03 27.20 -1.36
C ASP A 228 9.02 26.19 -0.79
N VAL A 229 8.91 26.09 0.55
CA VAL A 229 8.06 25.11 1.23
C VAL A 229 6.59 25.23 0.83
N SER A 230 6.07 26.44 0.68
CA SER A 230 4.67 26.65 0.28
C SER A 230 4.39 26.07 -1.11
N ASN A 231 5.34 26.18 -2.05
CA ASN A 231 5.17 25.71 -3.42
C ASN A 231 5.47 24.22 -3.60
N MET A 232 6.48 23.69 -2.90
CA MET A 232 6.96 22.32 -3.10
C MET A 232 6.34 21.31 -2.14
N LEU A 233 6.14 21.66 -0.87
CA LEU A 233 5.62 20.72 0.14
C LEU A 233 4.09 20.60 0.11
N LEU A 234 3.36 21.68 -0.17
CA LEU A 234 1.89 21.65 -0.18
C LEU A 234 1.31 20.65 -1.19
N PRO A 235 1.81 20.53 -2.44
CA PRO A 235 1.36 19.49 -3.37
C PRO A 235 1.58 18.07 -2.84
N ILE A 236 2.71 17.84 -2.15
CA ILE A 236 3.03 16.55 -1.54
C ILE A 236 2.03 16.25 -0.42
N LEU A 237 1.80 17.20 0.49
CA LEU A 237 0.85 17.02 1.59
C LEU A 237 -0.60 16.84 1.09
N LYS A 238 -0.99 17.55 0.03
CA LYS A 238 -2.27 17.36 -0.66
C LYS A 238 -2.40 15.93 -1.18
N ALA A 239 -1.41 15.47 -1.93
CA ALA A 239 -1.35 14.10 -2.44
C ALA A 239 -1.44 13.07 -1.31
N THR A 240 -0.66 13.23 -0.23
CA THR A 240 -0.69 12.34 0.94
C THR A 240 -2.07 12.30 1.58
N TYR A 241 -2.72 13.44 1.75
CA TYR A 241 -4.06 13.47 2.36
C TYR A 241 -5.11 12.81 1.46
N GLN A 242 -5.04 13.02 0.14
CA GLN A 242 -5.91 12.32 -0.81
C GLN A 242 -5.69 10.81 -0.77
N GLY A 243 -4.44 10.37 -0.65
CA GLY A 243 -4.09 8.97 -0.43
C GLY A 243 -4.75 8.42 0.84
N ARG A 244 -4.66 9.15 1.95
CA ARG A 244 -5.32 8.81 3.22
C ARG A 244 -6.84 8.68 3.09
N LEU A 245 -7.49 9.55 2.31
CA LEU A 245 -8.93 9.47 2.04
C LEU A 245 -9.29 8.20 1.26
N LEU A 246 -8.52 7.86 0.23
CA LEU A 246 -8.69 6.63 -0.55
C LEU A 246 -8.53 5.39 0.33
N MET A 247 -7.48 5.34 1.16
CA MET A 247 -7.27 4.25 2.10
C MET A 247 -8.46 4.09 3.07
N GLY A 248 -8.98 5.21 3.59
CA GLY A 248 -10.15 5.22 4.47
C GLY A 248 -11.40 4.70 3.77
N HIS A 249 -11.60 5.07 2.50
CA HIS A 249 -12.70 4.59 1.67
C HIS A 249 -12.60 3.08 1.42
N THR A 250 -11.44 2.59 0.97
CA THR A 250 -11.17 1.17 0.72
C THR A 250 -11.39 0.35 1.99
N ASN A 251 -10.88 0.81 3.14
CA ASN A 251 -11.13 0.17 4.44
C ASN A 251 -12.63 0.12 4.79
N MET A 252 -13.37 1.22 4.56
CA MET A 252 -14.81 1.24 4.76
C MET A 252 -15.53 0.20 3.89
N LEU A 253 -15.19 0.11 2.59
CA LEU A 253 -15.79 -0.86 1.67
C LEU A 253 -15.54 -2.30 2.14
N VAL A 254 -14.29 -2.61 2.48
CA VAL A 254 -13.90 -3.94 2.96
C VAL A 254 -14.61 -4.30 4.26
N ARG A 255 -14.80 -3.34 5.17
CA ARG A 255 -15.51 -3.57 6.44
C ARG A 255 -17.02 -3.74 6.28
N LYS A 256 -17.62 -3.05 5.33
CA LYS A 256 -19.07 -3.13 5.05
C LYS A 256 -19.43 -4.32 4.17
N ALA A 257 -18.45 -4.98 3.56
CA ALA A 257 -18.68 -6.16 2.74
C ALA A 257 -19.33 -7.29 3.57
N PRO A 258 -20.44 -7.88 3.11
CA PRO A 258 -21.12 -8.94 3.83
C PRO A 258 -20.24 -10.18 3.86
N LYS A 259 -19.89 -10.66 5.07
CA LYS A 259 -19.16 -11.91 5.24
C LYS A 259 -20.09 -13.09 4.99
N ARG A 260 -19.76 -13.92 4.00
CA ARG A 260 -20.44 -15.19 3.80
C ARG A 260 -19.74 -16.27 4.63
N VAL A 261 -20.53 -17.11 5.28
CA VAL A 261 -20.02 -18.37 5.81
C VAL A 261 -20.00 -19.33 4.63
N GLU A 262 -18.83 -19.53 4.04
CA GLU A 262 -18.64 -20.59 3.06
C GLU A 262 -18.21 -21.84 3.82
N LEU A 263 -19.05 -22.88 3.77
CA LEU A 263 -18.69 -24.20 4.28
C LEU A 263 -17.76 -24.83 3.23
N ASN A 264 -16.48 -24.95 3.55
CA ASN A 264 -15.53 -25.71 2.74
C ASN A 264 -15.86 -27.20 2.86
N LEU A 265 -16.81 -27.67 2.05
CA LEU A 265 -17.20 -29.06 1.96
C LEU A 265 -16.13 -29.93 1.25
N SER A 266 -15.13 -29.32 0.62
CA SER A 266 -14.04 -30.01 -0.08
C SER A 266 -12.90 -30.46 0.83
N ASP A 267 -12.78 -29.88 2.03
CA ASP A 267 -11.80 -30.26 3.07
C ASP A 267 -12.53 -30.84 4.28
N SER A 268 -13.49 -31.74 4.06
CA SER A 268 -14.02 -32.53 5.16
C SER A 268 -12.91 -33.46 5.65
N ASP A 269 -12.13 -33.00 6.62
CA ASP A 269 -11.35 -33.89 7.47
C ASP A 269 -12.36 -34.85 8.11
N ILE A 270 -12.43 -36.08 7.60
CA ILE A 270 -13.17 -37.14 8.26
C ILE A 270 -12.42 -37.40 9.56
N ILE A 271 -12.85 -36.72 10.64
CA ILE A 271 -12.39 -37.00 11.98
C ILE A 271 -12.96 -38.37 12.35
N LEU A 272 -12.15 -39.41 12.14
CA LEU A 272 -12.50 -40.77 12.53
C LEU A 272 -12.82 -40.78 14.02
N SER A 273 -13.99 -41.33 14.36
CA SER A 273 -14.41 -41.52 15.75
C SER A 273 -13.36 -42.34 16.50
N CYS A 274 -12.80 -41.79 17.56
CA CYS A 274 -11.85 -42.46 18.45
C CYS A 274 -12.52 -43.50 19.38
N TYR A 275 -13.75 -43.91 19.08
CA TYR A 275 -14.49 -44.94 19.80
C TYR A 275 -13.97 -46.34 19.42
N ASN A 276 -12.83 -46.73 19.99
CA ASN A 276 -12.40 -48.12 19.99
C ASN A 276 -13.28 -48.92 20.95
N VAL A 277 -14.26 -49.68 20.42
CA VAL A 277 -14.90 -50.76 21.18
C VAL A 277 -13.82 -51.79 21.45
N GLY A 278 -13.35 -51.85 22.71
CA GLY A 278 -12.14 -52.56 23.10
C GLY A 278 -12.14 -54.03 22.68
N SER A 279 -11.20 -54.41 21.81
CA SER A 279 -10.82 -55.81 21.64
C SER A 279 -9.93 -56.22 22.82
N GLY A 280 -10.39 -57.19 23.60
CA GLY A 280 -9.81 -57.62 24.87
C GLY A 280 -8.29 -57.83 24.89
N LYS A 281 -7.67 -57.37 25.99
CA LYS A 281 -6.25 -57.56 26.28
C LYS A 281 -5.91 -59.05 26.34
N LYS A 282 -5.19 -59.58 25.33
CA LYS A 282 -4.48 -60.87 25.47
C LYS A 282 -3.27 -60.68 26.38
N LYS A 283 -3.29 -61.33 27.54
CA LYS A 283 -2.23 -61.35 28.56
C LYS A 283 -1.00 -62.06 27.97
N ARG A 284 0.12 -61.36 27.77
CA ARG A 284 1.42 -61.96 27.40
C ARG A 284 1.94 -62.78 28.61
N ARG A 285 2.10 -64.10 28.45
CA ARG A 285 2.92 -64.93 29.35
C ARG A 285 4.39 -64.60 29.10
N ARG A 286 5.16 -64.40 30.18
CA ARG A 286 6.62 -64.33 30.15
C ARG A 286 7.12 -65.74 30.44
N ASP A 287 7.88 -66.30 29.51
CA ASP A 287 8.65 -67.52 29.75
C ASP A 287 9.95 -67.12 30.46
N CYS A 288 10.24 -67.78 31.58
CA CYS A 288 11.53 -67.73 32.27
C CYS A 288 12.37 -68.90 31.77
N GLU A 289 13.55 -68.62 31.22
CA GLU A 289 14.60 -69.62 31.01
C GLU A 289 15.36 -69.84 32.33
N ILE A 290 15.63 -71.11 32.67
CA ILE A 290 16.56 -71.58 33.70
C ILE A 290 17.80 -72.10 33.00
#